data_AF-A0A090ACE1-F1
#
_entry.id   AF-A0A090ACE1-F1
#
_cell.length_a   1.000
_cell.length_b   1.000
_cell.length_c   1.000
_cell.angle_alpha   90.00
_cell.angle_beta   90.00
_cell.angle_gamma   90.00
#
_symmetry.space_group_name_H-M   'P 1'
#
loop_
_entity.id
_entity.type
_entity.pdbx_description
1 polymer ?
#
loop_
_entity_poly.entity_id
_entity_poly.type
_entity_poly.pdbx_seq_one_letter_code
_entity_poly.pdbx_strand_id
1 'polypeptide(L)' 'MELAIEKTLIELALKTTGLQTAEEVVSLALTELVRREQQKSLLQLKGKIRWEGDLTAWRTGRIYDDFS' A
#
# COMPACT_ATOMS: atom_id res chain seq x y z
N MET A 1 -13.68 5.19 25.05
CA MET A 1 -13.19 6.11 24.01
C MET A 1 -14.30 6.21 22.98
N GLU A 2 -14.76 7.42 22.67
CA GLU A 2 -15.82 7.64 21.67
C GLU A 2 -15.16 8.18 20.40
N LEU A 3 -15.52 7.62 19.24
CA LEU A 3 -15.01 8.01 17.94
C LEU A 3 -16.18 8.58 17.13
N ALA A 4 -16.08 9.85 16.75
CA ALA A 4 -17.03 10.47 15.84
C ALA A 4 -16.67 10.09 14.40
N ILE A 5 -17.42 9.14 13.84
CA ILE A 5 -17.26 8.70 12.45
C ILE A 5 -18.60 8.89 11.74
N GLU A 6 -18.56 9.42 10.52
CA GLU A 6 -19.75 9.60 9.70
C GLU A 6 -20.36 8.23 9.35
N LYS A 7 -21.66 8.07 9.62
CA LYS A 7 -22.37 6.80 9.41
C LYS A 7 -22.32 6.31 7.96
N THR A 8 -22.45 7.25 7.03
CA THR A 8 -22.39 7.03 5.58
C THR A 8 -21.06 6.38 5.17
N LEU A 9 -19.96 6.75 5.82
CA LEU A 9 -18.63 6.20 5.55
C LEU A 9 -18.52 4.74 6.01
N ILE A 10 -19.05 4.41 7.19
CA ILE A 10 -19.07 3.02 7.69
C ILE A 10 -19.96 2.16 6.80
N GLU A 11 -21.14 2.65 6.40
CA GLU A 11 -22.04 1.91 5.49
C GLU A 11 -21.40 1.65 4.13
N LEU A 12 -20.71 2.64 3.56
CA LEU A 12 -19.97 2.47 2.31
C LEU A 12 -18.83 1.45 2.49
N ALA A 13 -18.10 1.53 3.59
CA ALA A 13 -17.01 0.62 3.88
C ALA A 13 -17.53 -0.83 4.03
N LEU A 14 -18.59 -1.06 4.80
CA LEU A 14 -19.22 -2.38 4.94
C LEU A 14 -19.65 -2.96 3.58
N LYS A 15 -20.30 -2.14 2.74
CA LYS A 15 -20.73 -2.57 1.40
C LYS A 15 -19.57 -2.89 0.46
N THR A 16 -18.48 -2.11 0.53
CA THR A 16 -17.34 -2.24 -0.38
C THR A 16 -16.38 -3.34 0.04
N THR A 17 -16.19 -3.58 1.34
CA THR A 17 -15.28 -4.61 1.86
C THR A 17 -15.97 -5.94 2.11
N GLY A 18 -17.31 -5.96 2.22
CA GLY A 18 -18.07 -7.16 2.58
C GLY A 18 -18.00 -7.53 4.07
N LEU A 19 -17.46 -6.63 4.91
CA LEU A 19 -17.38 -6.83 6.36
C LEU A 19 -18.77 -6.67 7.00
N GLN A 20 -18.94 -7.26 8.18
CA GLN A 20 -20.24 -7.31 8.86
C GLN A 20 -20.39 -6.24 9.93
N THR A 21 -19.27 -5.79 10.51
CA THR A 21 -19.30 -4.87 11.65
C THR A 21 -18.43 -3.63 11.46
N ALA A 22 -18.85 -2.53 12.11
CA ALA A 22 -18.09 -1.29 12.14
C ALA A 22 -16.70 -1.49 12.77
N GLU A 23 -16.59 -2.37 13.76
CA GLU A 23 -15.33 -2.68 14.43
C GLU A 23 -14.32 -3.33 13.48
N GLU A 24 -14.75 -4.32 12.68
CA GLU A 24 -13.91 -4.93 11.64
C GLU A 24 -13.43 -3.90 10.62
N VAL A 25 -14.33 -3.02 10.17
CA VAL A 25 -13.99 -1.94 9.23
C VAL A 25 -12.93 -1.02 9.81
N VAL A 26 -13.11 -0.58 11.06
CA VAL A 26 -12.17 0.33 11.73
C VAL A 26 -10.82 -0.35 11.95
N SER A 27 -10.82 -1.61 12.39
CA SER A 27 -9.59 -2.38 12.60
C SER A 27 -8.80 -2.56 11.30
N LEU A 28 -9.49 -2.92 10.21
CA LEU A 28 -8.88 -3.03 8.89
C LEU A 28 -8.32 -1.68 8.40
N ALA A 29 -9.10 -0.61 8.52
CA ALA A 29 -8.70 0.72 8.08
C ALA A 29 -7.46 1.23 8.82
N LEU A 30 -7.41 1.06 10.14
CA LEU A 30 -6.26 1.46 10.96
C LEU A 30 -5.02 0.62 10.65
N THR A 31 -5.18 -0.70 10.47
CA THR A 31 -4.08 -1.60 10.09
C THR A 31 -3.48 -1.17 8.74
N GLU A 32 -4.33 -0.94 7.75
CA GLU A 32 -3.91 -0.53 6.41
C GLU A 32 -3.29 0.88 6.39
N LEU A 33 -3.78 1.79 7.24
CA LEU A 33 -3.19 3.12 7.41
C LEU A 33 -1.76 3.03 7.96
N VAL A 34 -1.58 2.29 9.06
CA VAL A 34 -0.25 2.12 9.68
C VAL A 34 0.71 1.45 8.70
N ARG A 35 0.25 0.40 8.01
CA ARG A 35 1.05 -0.30 6.99
C ARG A 35 1.50 0.63 5.87
N ARG A 36 0.60 1.48 5.36
CA ARG A 36 0.92 2.47 4.32
C ARG A 36 1.95 3.48 4.79
N GLU A 37 1.83 3.99 6.01
CA GLU A 37 2.81 4.94 6.56
C GLU A 37 4.19 4.29 6.79
N GLN A 38 4.23 3.03 7.24
CA GLN A 38 5.48 2.26 7.31
C GLN A 38 6.11 2.05 5.93
N GLN A 39 5.33 1.78 4.89
CA GLN A 39 5.87 1.68 3.54
C GLN A 39 6.42 3.03 3.04
N LYS A 40 5.78 4.15 3.38
CA LYS A 40 6.31 5.48 3.05
C LYS A 40 7.62 5.77 3.80
N SER A 41 7.85 5.20 4.97
CA SER A 41 9.14 5.36 5.65
C SER A 41 10.30 4.77 4.84
N LEU A 42 10.05 3.77 3.97
CA LEU A 42 11.06 3.29 3.02
C LEU A 42 11.46 4.37 2.01
N LEU A 43 10.55 5.27 1.62
CA LEU A 43 10.90 6.42 0.77
C LEU A 43 11.88 7.36 1.48
N GLN A 44 11.92 7.39 2.82
CA GLN A 44 12.90 8.17 3.56
C GLN A 44 14.33 7.62 3.43
N LEU A 45 14.49 6.36 3.00
CA LEU A 45 15.77 5.74 2.72
C LEU A 45 16.33 6.11 1.34
N LYS A 46 15.50 6.72 0.47
CA LYS A 46 15.89 7.20 -0.86
C LYS A 46 17.04 8.20 -0.74
N GLY A 47 18.18 7.88 -1.35
CA GLY A 47 19.39 8.71 -1.32
C GLY A 47 20.21 8.61 -0.04
N LYS A 48 19.72 7.94 1.02
CA LYS A 48 20.48 7.65 2.24
C LYS A 48 21.22 6.32 2.18
N ILE A 49 20.67 5.36 1.43
CA ILE A 49 21.29 4.05 1.21
C ILE A 49 22.03 4.08 -0.11
N ARG A 50 23.30 3.67 -0.09
CA ARG A 50 24.08 3.42 -1.31
C ARG A 50 23.53 2.15 -1.95
N TRP A 51 22.95 2.31 -3.12
CA TRP A 51 22.51 1.18 -3.92
C TRP A 51 23.71 0.61 -4.68
N GLU A 52 23.94 -0.70 -4.58
CA GLU A 52 25.00 -1.42 -5.30
C GLU A 52 24.39 -2.32 -6.38
N GLY A 53 24.69 -2.03 -7.65
CA GLY A 53 24.19 -2.79 -8.80
C GLY A 53 24.42 -2.05 -10.12
N ASP A 54 24.36 -2.77 -11.25
CA ASP A 54 24.38 -2.18 -12.59
C ASP A 54 22.98 -2.28 -13.23
N LEU A 55 22.27 -1.15 -13.26
CA LEU A 55 20.94 -1.05 -13.86
C LEU A 55 20.97 -1.34 -15.37
N THR A 56 22.09 -1.09 -16.03
CA THR A 56 22.25 -1.31 -17.47
C THR A 56 22.23 -2.80 -17.75
N ALA A 57 23.06 -3.57 -17.04
CA ALA A 57 23.12 -5.03 -17.14
C ALA A 57 21.76 -5.72 -16.90
N TRP A 58 20.98 -5.24 -15.92
CA TRP A 58 19.66 -5.82 -15.63
C TRP A 58 18.57 -5.48 -16.65
N ARG A 59 18.75 -4.40 -17.41
CA ARG A 59 17.83 -4.01 -18.49
C ARG A 59 18.12 -4.74 -19.80
N THR A 60 19.34 -5.22 -20.01
CA THR A 60 19.75 -5.93 -21.23
C THR A 60 18.98 -7.24 -21.45
N GLY A 61 18.52 -7.91 -20.39
CA GLY A 61 17.71 -9.13 -20.51
C GLY A 61 16.25 -8.93 -20.94
N ARG A 62 15.80 -7.69 -21.18
CA ARG A 62 14.43 -7.37 -21.60
C ARG A 62 14.29 -7.08 -23.10
N ILE A 63 15.32 -7.37 -23.90
CA ILE A 63 15.21 -7.34 -25.35
C ILE A 63 14.24 -8.47 -25.72
N TYR A 64 13.02 -8.08 -26.08
CA TYR A 64 11.98 -8.96 -26.56
C TYR A 64 12.37 -9.36 -27.99
N ASP A 65 12.73 -10.63 -28.20
CA ASP A 65 12.82 -11.24 -29.53
C ASP A 65 11.39 -11.41 -30.08
N ASP A 66 10.73 -10.31 -30.46
CA ASP A 66 9.33 -10.33 -30.97
C ASP A 66 9.21 -10.03 -32.47
N PHE A 67 10.29 -10.18 -33.23
CA PHE A 67 10.26 -10.11 -34.70
C PHE A 67 10.94 -11.32 -35.34
N SER A 68 10.43 -12.53 -35.09
CA SER A 68 10.73 -13.70 -35.93
C SER A 68 9.51 -14.58 -36.16
#